data_AF-A0A4D5RSR5-F1
#
_entry.id   AF-A0A4D5RSR5-F1
#
_cell.length_a   1.000
_cell.length_b   1.000
_cell.length_c   1.000
_cell.angle_alpha   90.00
_cell.angle_beta   90.00
_cell.angle_gamma   90.00
#
_symmetry.space_group_name_H-M   'P 1'
#
loop_
_entity.id
_entity.type
_entity.pdbx_description
1 polymer ?
#
loop_
_entity_poly.entity_id
_entity_poly.type
_entity_poly.pdbx_seq_one_letter_code
_entity_poly.pdbx_strand_id
1 'polypeptide(L)'
;MFARATVCNLFLIAKIWYILQALPMSRLNVQKLHRVFAVFIWSSCWERSSSTNLFRSVRSGGLGLSHLFIRQVVSRFMFLRDQNDSFLRTVLQVLLQNSLPEFLVSSSDPICASVQGFMREVVLSFRMLKVRFSLEYLSSVSRKRLYKDLVDVLLPVPLYRSLYCGAPGQDVLKRVKKMPVKPSFKSFFFKLHCGALPVKPWLEERGLFVPWSINCLLCKKPETIEHIFLDCWDAVFLWDILQRTLKKDLPLTPHGIRFLPLVNEGGVPYDLLMLLGLHSLWRTRTGVNNADIKVRPAREYFIESVAYIREVYRALSEPPDWISILDGLVCLKSF
;
A
#
# COMPACT_ATOMS: atom_id res chain seq x y z
N MET A 1 6.30 4.62 5.25
CA MET A 1 6.07 3.65 4.15
C MET A 1 5.67 4.30 2.84
N PHE A 2 4.57 5.06 2.76
CA PHE A 2 4.14 5.75 1.53
C PHE A 2 5.25 6.60 0.87
N ALA A 3 5.94 7.43 1.66
CA ALA A 3 7.05 8.25 1.15
C ALA A 3 8.19 7.39 0.58
N ARG A 4 8.56 6.28 1.24
CA ARG A 4 9.58 5.35 0.74
C ARG A 4 9.18 4.71 -0.57
N ALA A 5 7.91 4.33 -0.74
CA ALA A 5 7.40 3.81 -2.01
C ALA A 5 7.47 4.87 -3.13
N THR A 6 7.16 6.14 -2.81
CA THR A 6 7.34 7.26 -3.74
C THR A 6 8.82 7.43 -4.13
N VAL A 7 9.73 7.39 -3.16
CA VAL A 7 11.18 7.47 -3.40
C VAL A 7 11.65 6.32 -4.30
N CYS A 8 11.21 5.08 -4.05
CA CYS A 8 11.51 3.95 -4.92
C CYS A 8 11.03 4.20 -6.35
N ASN A 9 9.81 4.71 -6.53
CA ASN A 9 9.27 5.03 -7.86
C ASN A 9 10.07 6.12 -8.58
N LEU A 10 10.39 7.21 -7.89
CA LEU A 10 11.03 8.40 -8.49
C LEU A 10 12.52 8.22 -8.75
N PHE A 11 13.25 7.58 -7.83
CA PHE A 11 14.72 7.53 -7.90
C PHE A 11 15.26 6.19 -8.38
N LEU A 12 14.73 5.08 -7.88
CA LEU A 12 15.26 3.75 -8.21
C LEU A 12 14.64 3.20 -9.48
N ILE A 13 13.31 3.08 -9.48
CA ILE A 13 12.55 2.52 -10.59
C ILE A 13 12.67 3.38 -11.83
N ALA A 14 12.69 4.72 -11.72
CA ALA A 14 12.86 5.57 -12.90
C ALA A 14 14.21 5.33 -13.61
N LYS A 15 15.30 5.19 -12.85
CA LYS A 15 16.64 4.93 -13.41
C LYS A 15 16.75 3.52 -13.99
N ILE A 16 16.29 2.51 -13.26
CA ILE A 16 16.23 1.13 -13.77
C ILE A 16 15.36 1.06 -15.02
N TRP A 17 14.24 1.79 -15.01
CA TRP A 17 13.33 1.86 -16.14
C TRP A 17 13.98 2.42 -17.40
N TYR A 18 14.78 3.48 -17.26
CA TYR A 18 15.54 4.03 -18.39
C TYR A 18 16.42 2.97 -19.07
N ILE A 19 17.17 2.20 -18.29
CA ILE A 19 18.02 1.11 -18.80
C ILE A 19 17.18 0.00 -19.44
N LEU A 20 16.08 -0.38 -18.79
CA LEU A 20 15.16 -1.41 -19.28
C LEU A 20 14.46 -1.03 -20.59
N GLN A 21 14.50 0.21 -21.06
CA GLN A 21 13.92 0.55 -22.36
C GLN A 21 14.68 -0.13 -23.51
N ALA A 22 15.99 -0.34 -23.37
CA ALA A 22 16.83 -0.92 -24.42
C ALA A 22 17.39 -2.30 -24.06
N LEU A 23 17.64 -2.57 -22.77
CA LEU A 23 18.27 -3.83 -22.35
C LEU A 23 17.24 -4.87 -21.89
N PRO A 24 17.45 -6.16 -22.26
CA PRO A 24 16.68 -7.25 -21.70
C PRO A 24 17.02 -7.45 -20.23
N MET A 25 16.03 -7.88 -19.45
CA MET A 25 16.23 -8.24 -18.05
C MET A 25 15.37 -9.45 -17.69
N SER A 26 16.03 -10.46 -17.12
CA SER A 26 15.35 -11.68 -16.68
C SER A 26 14.40 -11.40 -15.51
N ARG A 27 13.32 -12.20 -15.43
CA ARG A 27 12.34 -12.13 -14.34
C ARG A 27 12.98 -12.33 -12.96
N LEU A 28 14.01 -13.18 -12.88
CA LEU A 28 14.75 -13.43 -11.63
C LEU A 28 15.44 -12.16 -11.11
N ASN A 29 16.06 -11.38 -12.00
CA ASN A 29 16.71 -10.13 -11.61
C ASN A 29 15.69 -9.06 -11.20
N VAL A 30 14.55 -9.01 -11.89
CA VAL A 30 13.43 -8.14 -11.49
C VAL A 30 12.93 -8.49 -10.08
N GLN A 31 12.77 -9.78 -9.76
CA GLN A 31 12.35 -10.22 -8.43
C GLN A 31 13.36 -9.85 -7.34
N LYS A 32 14.67 -9.97 -7.61
CA LYS A 32 15.73 -9.53 -6.69
C LYS A 32 15.61 -8.02 -6.39
N LEU A 33 15.42 -7.19 -7.41
CA LEU A 33 15.23 -5.75 -7.25
C LEU A 33 13.96 -5.43 -6.44
N HIS A 34 12.87 -6.13 -6.71
CA HIS A 34 11.62 -5.98 -5.95
C HIS A 34 11.78 -6.30 -4.48
N ARG A 35 12.55 -7.35 -4.14
CA ARG A 35 12.89 -7.67 -2.76
C ARG A 35 13.66 -6.55 -2.08
N VAL A 36 14.64 -5.95 -2.76
CA VAL A 36 15.38 -4.78 -2.24
C VAL A 36 14.43 -3.60 -1.96
N PHE A 37 13.50 -3.31 -2.88
CA PHE A 37 12.50 -2.25 -2.66
C PHE A 37 11.58 -2.57 -1.48
N ALA A 38 11.14 -3.82 -1.34
CA ALA A 38 10.29 -4.24 -0.25
C ALA A 38 10.99 -4.07 1.10
N VAL A 39 12.23 -4.57 1.24
CA VAL A 39 13.09 -4.41 2.43
C VAL A 39 13.25 -2.93 2.80
N PHE A 40 13.55 -2.07 1.83
CA PHE A 40 13.68 -0.62 2.05
C PHE A 40 12.36 0.01 2.53
N ILE A 41 11.23 -0.30 1.87
CA ILE A 41 9.92 0.25 2.22
C ILE A 41 9.53 -0.15 3.65
N TRP A 42 9.73 -1.42 4.00
CA TRP A 42 9.47 -1.97 5.33
C TRP A 42 10.46 -1.44 6.38
N SER A 43 11.67 -1.03 5.98
CA SER A 43 12.79 -0.70 6.88
C SER A 43 13.02 -1.83 7.88
N SER A 44 13.13 -3.02 7.32
CA SER A 44 13.26 -4.28 8.04
C SER A 44 14.12 -5.21 7.19
N CYS A 45 14.83 -6.14 7.82
CA CYS A 45 15.68 -7.10 7.09
C CYS A 45 14.88 -8.13 6.26
N TRP A 46 13.56 -8.20 6.43
CA TRP A 46 12.66 -9.12 5.73
C TRP A 46 11.32 -8.47 5.38
N GLU A 47 10.56 -9.11 4.49
CA GLU A 47 9.23 -8.69 4.08
C GLU A 47 8.18 -9.10 5.12
N ARG A 48 7.38 -8.14 5.62
CA ARG A 48 6.38 -8.42 6.66
C ARG A 48 5.02 -8.88 6.13
N SER A 49 4.80 -8.76 4.83
CA SER A 49 3.62 -9.29 4.13
C SER A 49 3.98 -9.53 2.67
N SER A 50 3.09 -10.20 1.92
CA SER A 50 3.32 -10.47 0.49
C SER A 50 3.70 -9.20 -0.27
N SER A 51 4.83 -9.22 -0.97
CA SER A 51 5.31 -8.11 -1.79
C SER A 51 4.32 -7.69 -2.88
N THR A 52 3.42 -8.58 -3.32
CA THR A 52 2.37 -8.28 -4.30
C THR A 52 1.48 -7.12 -3.85
N ASN A 53 1.25 -6.97 -2.54
CA ASN A 53 0.44 -5.90 -1.97
C ASN A 53 1.06 -4.51 -2.19
N LEU A 54 2.39 -4.41 -2.25
CA LEU A 54 3.08 -3.13 -2.42
C LEU A 54 2.80 -2.50 -3.79
N PHE A 55 2.65 -3.34 -4.82
CA PHE A 55 2.48 -2.91 -6.20
C PHE A 55 1.05 -2.47 -6.55
N ARG A 56 0.06 -2.92 -5.76
CA ARG A 56 -1.33 -2.45 -5.91
C ARG A 56 -1.39 -0.94 -5.69
N SER A 57 -2.35 -0.29 -6.36
CA SER A 57 -2.59 1.14 -6.17
C SER A 57 -2.95 1.46 -4.72
N VAL A 58 -2.70 2.70 -4.28
CA VAL A 58 -3.10 3.14 -2.93
C VAL A 58 -4.61 3.01 -2.71
N ARG A 59 -5.42 3.25 -3.75
CA ARG A 59 -6.88 3.06 -3.69
C ARG A 59 -7.26 1.58 -3.53
N SER A 60 -6.47 0.68 -4.11
CA SER A 60 -6.70 -0.77 -4.10
C SER A 60 -6.01 -1.48 -2.92
N GLY A 61 -5.55 -0.75 -1.91
CA GLY A 61 -4.95 -1.35 -0.71
C GLY A 61 -3.43 -1.47 -0.68
N GLY A 62 -2.73 -1.03 -1.73
CA GLY A 62 -1.27 -1.09 -1.79
C GLY A 62 -0.57 0.24 -1.50
N LEU A 63 0.70 0.34 -1.91
CA LEU A 63 1.49 1.57 -1.80
C LEU A 63 1.70 2.28 -3.15
N GLY A 64 1.26 1.67 -4.25
CA GLY A 64 1.46 2.18 -5.61
C GLY A 64 2.91 2.04 -6.08
N LEU A 65 3.65 1.04 -5.59
CA LEU A 65 4.98 0.73 -6.11
C LEU A 65 4.85 0.23 -7.56
N SER A 66 5.70 0.69 -8.47
CA SER A 66 5.63 0.24 -9.87
C SER A 66 6.25 -1.15 -10.03
N HIS A 67 5.54 -2.05 -10.71
CA HIS A 67 6.02 -3.40 -10.97
C HIS A 67 6.84 -3.44 -12.25
N LEU A 68 8.16 -3.52 -12.12
CA LEU A 68 9.14 -3.49 -13.23
C LEU A 68 8.82 -4.48 -14.36
N PHE A 69 8.50 -5.74 -14.05
CA PHE A 69 8.17 -6.74 -15.09
C PHE A 69 6.90 -6.38 -15.87
N ILE A 70 5.85 -5.88 -15.21
CA ILE A 70 4.62 -5.45 -15.87
C ILE A 70 4.91 -4.23 -16.74
N ARG A 71 5.73 -3.28 -16.26
CA ARG A 71 6.19 -2.15 -17.08
C ARG A 71 6.95 -2.61 -18.32
N GLN A 72 7.82 -3.60 -18.17
CA GLN A 72 8.58 -4.19 -19.27
C GLN A 72 7.63 -4.79 -20.29
N VAL A 73 6.71 -5.69 -19.89
CA VAL A 73 5.71 -6.29 -20.79
C VAL A 73 4.93 -5.23 -21.56
N VAL A 74 4.40 -4.22 -20.85
CA VAL A 74 3.65 -3.13 -21.48
C VAL A 74 4.50 -2.33 -22.45
N SER A 75 5.74 -2.00 -22.10
CA SER A 75 6.59 -1.22 -22.99
C SER A 75 7.08 -1.99 -24.21
N ARG A 76 7.36 -3.29 -24.08
CA ARG A 76 7.75 -4.15 -25.21
C ARG A 76 6.60 -4.29 -26.19
N PHE A 77 5.38 -4.43 -25.69
CA PHE A 77 4.18 -4.43 -26.52
C PHE A 77 3.94 -3.08 -27.20
N MET A 78 4.04 -1.98 -26.45
CA MET A 78 3.87 -0.63 -27.01
C MET A 78 4.97 -0.30 -28.02
N PHE A 79 6.19 -0.81 -27.83
CA PHE A 79 7.23 -0.78 -28.85
C PHE A 79 6.74 -1.49 -30.11
N LEU A 80 6.33 -2.74 -30.04
CA LEU A 80 5.83 -3.49 -31.21
C LEU A 80 4.66 -2.79 -31.94
N ARG A 81 3.68 -2.29 -31.19
CA ARG A 81 2.45 -1.70 -31.76
C ARG A 81 2.64 -0.29 -32.31
N ASP A 82 3.35 0.57 -31.58
CA ASP A 82 3.43 2.00 -31.86
C ASP A 82 4.75 2.41 -32.55
N GLN A 83 5.51 1.46 -33.11
CA GLN A 83 6.69 1.81 -33.91
C GLN A 83 6.26 2.65 -35.11
N ASN A 84 6.90 3.82 -35.30
CA ASN A 84 6.69 4.69 -36.46
C ASN A 84 7.93 4.80 -37.35
N ASP A 85 9.11 4.48 -36.80
CA ASP A 85 10.35 4.47 -37.56
C ASP A 85 10.32 3.37 -38.62
N SER A 86 10.58 3.75 -39.88
CA SER A 86 10.47 2.85 -41.03
C SER A 86 11.48 1.71 -40.95
N PHE A 87 12.70 1.99 -40.52
CA PHE A 87 13.75 0.99 -40.35
C PHE A 87 13.36 -0.04 -39.28
N LEU A 88 12.96 0.42 -38.08
CA LEU A 88 12.56 -0.46 -36.99
C LEU A 88 11.31 -1.29 -37.32
N ARG A 89 10.35 -0.73 -38.07
CA ARG A 89 9.20 -1.49 -38.59
C ARG A 89 9.63 -2.64 -39.49
N THR A 90 10.52 -2.38 -40.45
CA THR A 90 11.05 -3.41 -41.35
C THR A 90 11.80 -4.49 -40.57
N VAL A 91 12.65 -4.08 -39.60
CA VAL A 91 13.37 -5.01 -38.72
C VAL A 91 12.39 -5.91 -37.96
N LEU A 92 11.31 -5.35 -37.40
CA LEU A 92 10.30 -6.12 -36.70
C LEU A 92 9.56 -7.09 -37.62
N GLN A 93 9.16 -6.65 -38.81
CA GLN A 93 8.50 -7.51 -39.79
C GLN A 93 9.39 -8.69 -40.18
N VAL A 94 10.65 -8.42 -40.56
CA VAL A 94 11.58 -9.47 -41.00
C VAL A 94 11.92 -10.45 -39.88
N LEU A 95 12.19 -9.96 -38.66
CA LEU A 95 12.63 -10.82 -37.55
C LEU A 95 11.48 -11.56 -36.85
N LEU A 96 10.28 -10.98 -36.81
CA LEU A 96 9.18 -11.48 -35.98
C LEU A 96 8.02 -12.08 -36.77
N GLN A 97 7.97 -11.96 -38.10
CA GLN A 97 6.90 -12.52 -38.94
C GLN A 97 6.54 -13.96 -38.60
N ASN A 98 7.54 -14.83 -38.46
CA ASN A 98 7.35 -16.25 -38.16
C ASN A 98 6.86 -16.49 -36.72
N SER A 99 7.20 -15.58 -35.80
CA SER A 99 6.85 -15.71 -34.39
C SER A 99 5.49 -15.11 -34.03
N LEU A 100 5.01 -14.14 -34.82
CA LEU A 100 3.81 -13.34 -34.61
C LEU A 100 3.00 -13.13 -35.92
N PRO A 101 2.65 -14.20 -36.67
CA PRO A 101 2.01 -14.07 -37.98
C PRO A 101 0.62 -13.43 -37.92
N GLU A 102 -0.02 -13.50 -36.76
CA GLU A 102 -1.36 -12.93 -36.52
C GLU A 102 -1.34 -11.41 -36.31
N PHE A 103 -0.16 -10.82 -36.12
CA PHE A 103 -0.01 -9.39 -35.82
C PHE A 103 0.85 -8.68 -36.87
N LEU A 104 1.83 -9.36 -37.45
CA LEU A 104 2.73 -8.80 -38.45
C LEU A 104 2.49 -9.48 -39.79
N VAL A 105 2.18 -8.66 -40.80
CA VAL A 105 2.15 -9.07 -42.20
C VAL A 105 3.44 -8.60 -42.85
N SER A 106 4.13 -9.51 -43.54
CA SER A 106 5.33 -9.20 -44.32
C SER A 106 5.28 -9.97 -45.64
N SER A 107 5.85 -9.37 -46.68
CA SER A 107 6.00 -9.95 -48.01
C SER A 107 7.41 -10.49 -48.27
N SER A 108 8.31 -10.41 -47.28
CA SER A 108 9.68 -10.93 -47.40
C SER A 108 9.73 -12.43 -47.14
N ASP A 109 10.69 -13.09 -47.77
CA ASP A 109 10.89 -14.53 -47.57
C ASP A 109 11.13 -14.84 -46.08
N PRO A 110 10.57 -15.94 -45.56
CA PRO A 110 10.66 -16.28 -44.16
C PRO A 110 12.11 -16.55 -43.74
N ILE A 111 12.73 -15.58 -43.08
CA ILE A 111 14.04 -15.76 -42.44
C ILE A 111 13.85 -16.54 -41.13
N CYS A 112 14.41 -17.76 -41.06
CA CYS A 112 14.36 -18.60 -39.87
C CYS A 112 15.48 -18.25 -38.87
N ALA A 113 15.55 -16.98 -38.46
CA ALA A 113 16.48 -16.54 -37.42
C ALA A 113 15.86 -16.77 -36.04
N SER A 114 16.61 -17.37 -35.10
CA SER A 114 16.15 -17.52 -33.72
C SER A 114 15.94 -16.14 -33.08
N VAL A 115 14.73 -15.87 -32.57
CA VAL A 115 14.45 -14.60 -31.90
C VAL A 115 15.10 -14.59 -30.50
N GLN A 116 16.07 -13.71 -30.29
CA GLN A 116 16.84 -13.61 -29.04
C GLN A 116 16.78 -12.22 -28.41
N GLY A 117 17.29 -12.13 -27.17
CA GLY A 117 17.45 -10.86 -26.44
C GLY A 117 16.17 -10.04 -26.34
N PHE A 118 16.26 -8.77 -26.69
CA PHE A 118 15.15 -7.82 -26.64
C PHE A 118 13.96 -8.24 -27.50
N MET A 119 14.21 -8.71 -28.73
CA MET A 119 13.15 -9.14 -29.65
C MET A 119 12.39 -10.35 -29.10
N ARG A 120 13.07 -11.23 -28.35
CA ARG A 120 12.40 -12.35 -27.66
C ARG A 120 11.45 -11.85 -26.59
N GLU A 121 11.85 -10.83 -25.82
CA GLU A 121 10.97 -10.21 -24.82
C GLU A 121 9.73 -9.57 -25.46
N VAL A 122 9.87 -8.99 -26.66
CA VAL A 122 8.73 -8.43 -27.43
C VAL A 122 7.72 -9.53 -27.77
N VAL A 123 8.18 -10.64 -28.34
CA VAL A 123 7.31 -11.79 -28.67
C VAL A 123 6.63 -12.34 -27.41
N LEU A 124 7.39 -12.56 -26.34
CA LEU A 124 6.84 -13.08 -25.08
C LEU A 124 5.83 -12.12 -24.45
N SER A 125 6.06 -10.81 -24.53
CA SER A 125 5.15 -9.80 -24.01
C SER A 125 3.82 -9.79 -24.78
N PHE A 126 3.89 -9.85 -26.12
CA PHE A 126 2.69 -9.95 -26.94
C PHE A 126 1.90 -11.23 -26.63
N ARG A 127 2.55 -12.40 -26.60
CA ARG A 127 1.88 -13.67 -26.28
C ARG A 127 1.24 -13.65 -24.90
N MET A 128 1.92 -13.07 -23.91
CA MET A 128 1.39 -12.94 -22.55
C MET A 128 0.13 -12.06 -22.51
N LEU A 129 0.09 -10.98 -23.28
CA LEU A 129 -1.05 -10.07 -23.35
C LEU A 129 -2.21 -10.65 -24.15
N LYS A 130 -1.94 -11.29 -25.29
CA LYS A 130 -2.95 -11.90 -26.16
C LYS A 130 -3.81 -12.94 -25.44
N VAL A 131 -3.22 -13.70 -24.51
CA VAL A 131 -3.96 -14.68 -23.69
C VAL A 131 -4.94 -14.01 -22.71
N ARG A 132 -4.73 -12.73 -22.38
CA ARG A 132 -5.48 -12.01 -21.33
C ARG A 132 -6.41 -10.94 -21.86
N PHE A 133 -6.15 -10.43 -23.06
CA PHE A 133 -6.89 -9.33 -23.66
C PHE A 133 -7.15 -9.60 -25.14
N SER A 134 -8.32 -9.19 -25.61
CA SER A 134 -8.66 -9.19 -27.04
C SER A 134 -7.73 -8.29 -27.85
N LEU A 135 -7.50 -8.63 -29.12
CA LEU A 135 -6.68 -7.81 -30.03
C LEU A 135 -7.27 -6.40 -30.26
N GLU A 136 -8.59 -6.26 -30.28
CA GLU A 136 -9.27 -4.95 -30.40
C GLU A 136 -8.97 -4.01 -29.23
N TYR A 137 -8.96 -4.55 -28.01
CA TYR A 137 -8.52 -3.79 -26.84
C TYR A 137 -7.03 -3.44 -26.94
N LEU A 138 -6.19 -4.40 -27.33
CA LEU A 138 -4.74 -4.19 -27.43
C LEU A 138 -4.35 -3.17 -28.51
N SER A 139 -5.12 -3.04 -29.59
CA SER A 139 -4.87 -2.06 -30.64
C SER A 139 -5.13 -0.62 -30.19
N SER A 140 -6.12 -0.39 -29.32
CA SER A 140 -6.59 0.95 -28.94
C SER A 140 -6.16 1.42 -27.55
N VAL A 141 -5.79 0.51 -26.65
CA VAL A 141 -5.50 0.84 -25.25
C VAL A 141 -4.28 1.76 -25.08
N SER A 142 -4.36 2.73 -24.16
CA SER A 142 -3.20 3.55 -23.80
C SER A 142 -2.20 2.79 -22.91
N ARG A 143 -0.92 3.16 -22.97
CA ARG A 143 0.14 2.60 -22.11
C ARG A 143 -0.22 2.59 -20.61
N LYS A 144 -0.78 3.70 -20.11
CA LYS A 144 -1.15 3.86 -18.70
C LYS A 144 -2.30 2.92 -18.32
N ARG A 145 -3.29 2.78 -19.21
CA ARG A 145 -4.46 1.92 -18.98
C ARG A 145 -4.07 0.45 -19.01
N LEU A 146 -3.30 0.03 -20.01
CA LEU A 146 -2.83 -1.36 -20.13
C LEU A 146 -2.01 -1.79 -18.91
N TYR A 147 -1.13 -0.92 -18.41
CA TYR A 147 -0.38 -1.22 -17.18
C TYR A 147 -1.30 -1.45 -15.98
N LYS A 148 -2.31 -0.58 -15.79
CA LYS A 148 -3.23 -0.70 -14.66
C LYS A 148 -4.06 -1.98 -14.75
N ASP A 149 -4.62 -2.27 -15.92
CA ASP A 149 -5.46 -3.43 -16.14
C ASP A 149 -4.63 -4.73 -16.00
N LEU A 150 -3.39 -4.74 -16.48
CA LEU A 150 -2.48 -5.87 -16.31
C LEU A 150 -2.08 -6.08 -14.83
N VAL A 151 -1.88 -5.02 -14.05
CA VAL A 151 -1.68 -5.12 -12.58
C VAL A 151 -2.89 -5.76 -11.92
N ASP A 152 -4.10 -5.36 -12.32
CA ASP A 152 -5.33 -5.85 -11.71
C ASP A 152 -5.61 -7.31 -12.06
N VAL A 153 -5.23 -7.76 -13.27
CA VAL A 153 -5.32 -9.16 -13.72
C VAL A 153 -4.25 -10.05 -13.08
N LEU A 154 -3.00 -9.58 -12.97
CA LEU A 154 -1.88 -10.42 -12.56
C LEU A 154 -1.69 -10.52 -11.05
N LEU A 155 -2.02 -9.47 -10.31
CA LEU A 155 -1.84 -9.47 -8.86
C LEU A 155 -3.14 -9.90 -8.20
N PRO A 156 -3.13 -10.76 -7.17
CA PRO A 156 -4.34 -11.08 -6.43
C PRO A 156 -4.84 -9.87 -5.63
N VAL A 157 -6.11 -9.87 -5.26
CA VAL A 157 -6.64 -8.91 -4.28
C VAL A 157 -6.00 -9.24 -2.92
N PRO A 158 -5.52 -8.24 -2.17
CA PRO A 158 -4.91 -8.51 -0.86
C PRO A 158 -5.89 -9.20 0.09
N LEU A 159 -5.43 -10.24 0.79
CA LEU A 159 -6.26 -11.07 1.68
C LEU A 159 -7.02 -10.23 2.73
N TYR A 160 -6.35 -9.26 3.35
CA TYR A 160 -6.95 -8.35 4.33
C TYR A 160 -8.08 -7.47 3.77
N ARG A 161 -8.23 -7.39 2.44
CA ARG A 161 -9.35 -6.71 1.77
C ARG A 161 -10.39 -7.67 1.24
N SER A 162 -10.01 -8.90 0.89
CA SER A 162 -10.94 -9.91 0.41
C SER A 162 -12.04 -10.21 1.44
N LEU A 163 -11.69 -10.23 2.72
CA LEU A 163 -12.63 -10.43 3.84
C LEU A 163 -13.72 -9.35 3.96
N TYR A 164 -13.44 -8.16 3.43
CA TYR A 164 -14.32 -6.99 3.53
C TYR A 164 -14.65 -6.45 2.13
N CYS A 165 -14.73 -7.33 1.13
CA CYS A 165 -15.07 -6.92 -0.22
C CYS A 165 -16.47 -6.29 -0.24
N GLY A 166 -16.62 -5.14 -0.89
CA GLY A 166 -17.89 -4.39 -0.95
C GLY A 166 -18.25 -3.58 0.30
N ALA A 167 -17.53 -3.76 1.42
CA ALA A 167 -17.75 -2.97 2.64
C ALA A 167 -17.31 -1.50 2.46
N PRO A 168 -17.90 -0.53 3.18
CA PRO A 168 -17.55 0.89 3.04
C PRO A 168 -16.11 1.20 3.47
N GLY A 169 -15.56 2.31 2.98
CA GLY A 169 -14.22 2.78 3.39
C GLY A 169 -13.05 2.16 2.62
N GLN A 170 -13.27 1.51 1.48
CA GLN A 170 -12.22 0.89 0.65
C GLN A 170 -11.08 1.85 0.25
N ASP A 171 -11.35 3.15 0.15
CA ASP A 171 -10.38 4.20 -0.16
C ASP A 171 -9.55 4.66 1.05
N VAL A 172 -9.61 3.97 2.21
CA VAL A 172 -8.97 4.37 3.47
C VAL A 172 -7.49 4.74 3.34
N LEU A 173 -6.68 3.97 2.60
CA LEU A 173 -5.27 4.29 2.44
C LEU A 173 -5.05 5.58 1.63
N LYS A 174 -5.99 5.93 0.73
CA LYS A 174 -5.96 7.21 0.02
C LYS A 174 -6.27 8.36 0.97
N ARG A 175 -7.24 8.20 1.89
CA ARG A 175 -7.54 9.18 2.95
C ARG A 175 -6.36 9.35 3.90
N VAL A 176 -5.87 8.26 4.48
CA VAL A 176 -4.73 8.25 5.42
C VAL A 176 -3.46 8.83 4.79
N LYS A 177 -3.21 8.57 3.51
CA LYS A 177 -2.07 9.19 2.80
C LYS A 177 -2.17 10.72 2.77
N LYS A 178 -3.38 11.28 2.66
CA LYS A 178 -3.65 12.73 2.61
C LYS A 178 -3.71 13.40 3.98
N MET A 179 -4.03 12.66 5.06
CA MET A 179 -4.14 13.22 6.41
C MET A 179 -2.87 13.98 6.84
N PRO A 180 -2.99 15.12 7.55
CA PRO A 180 -1.87 15.95 8.00
C PRO A 180 -1.21 15.41 9.28
N VAL A 181 -0.94 14.09 9.32
CA VAL A 181 -0.31 13.40 10.46
C VAL A 181 1.17 13.12 10.19
N LYS A 182 1.95 12.93 11.27
CA LYS A 182 3.35 12.51 11.19
C LYS A 182 3.48 11.19 10.37
N PRO A 183 4.57 10.97 9.62
CA PRO A 183 4.76 9.76 8.80
C PRO A 183 4.70 8.43 9.56
N SER A 184 4.94 8.44 10.87
CA SER A 184 4.80 7.28 11.76
C SER A 184 3.37 6.76 11.79
N PHE A 185 2.36 7.64 11.89
CA PHE A 185 0.94 7.27 11.91
C PHE A 185 0.52 6.56 10.62
N LYS A 186 0.95 7.09 9.47
CA LYS A 186 0.65 6.49 8.16
C LYS A 186 1.30 5.12 8.00
N SER A 187 2.51 4.94 8.55
CA SER A 187 3.24 3.67 8.51
C SER A 187 2.65 2.65 9.47
N PHE A 188 2.25 3.09 10.67
CA PHE A 188 1.48 2.30 11.63
C PHE A 188 0.17 1.82 11.01
N PHE A 189 -0.62 2.73 10.45
CA PHE A 189 -1.92 2.39 9.90
C PHE A 189 -1.81 1.44 8.71
N PHE A 190 -0.81 1.62 7.84
CA PHE A 190 -0.59 0.66 6.76
C PHE A 190 -0.29 -0.74 7.30
N LYS A 191 0.54 -0.87 8.36
CA LYS A 191 0.80 -2.15 9.04
C LYS A 191 -0.45 -2.76 9.65
N LEU A 192 -1.26 -1.95 10.33
CA LEU A 192 -2.55 -2.36 10.88
C LEU A 192 -3.48 -2.89 9.78
N HIS A 193 -3.65 -2.11 8.70
CA HIS A 193 -4.53 -2.43 7.58
C HIS A 193 -4.14 -3.72 6.87
N CYS A 194 -2.85 -4.00 6.69
CA CYS A 194 -2.38 -5.22 6.04
C CYS A 194 -2.11 -6.41 6.99
N GLY A 195 -2.43 -6.28 8.28
CA GLY A 195 -2.19 -7.35 9.26
C GLY A 195 -0.70 -7.65 9.52
N ALA A 196 0.17 -6.66 9.32
CA ALA A 196 1.62 -6.75 9.52
C ALA A 196 2.10 -5.96 10.75
N LEU A 197 1.17 -5.68 11.67
CA LEU A 197 1.48 -5.05 12.93
C LEU A 197 2.14 -6.09 13.85
N PRO A 198 3.31 -5.79 14.45
CA PRO A 198 4.08 -6.78 15.22
C PRO A 198 3.50 -6.99 16.62
N VAL A 199 2.26 -7.49 16.67
CA VAL A 199 1.61 -7.93 17.92
C VAL A 199 2.20 -9.25 18.37
N LYS A 200 2.09 -9.61 19.66
CA LYS A 200 2.79 -10.79 20.20
C LYS A 200 2.46 -12.10 19.49
N PRO A 201 1.19 -12.46 19.23
CA PRO A 201 0.88 -13.68 18.47
C PRO A 201 1.47 -13.65 17.06
N TRP A 202 1.43 -12.49 16.39
CA TRP A 202 2.02 -12.32 15.07
C TRP A 202 3.54 -12.50 15.07
N LEU A 203 4.23 -12.08 16.13
CA LEU A 203 5.67 -12.29 16.29
C LEU A 203 5.99 -13.78 16.48
N GLU A 204 5.23 -14.47 17.34
CA GLU A 204 5.38 -15.91 17.60
C GLU A 204 5.15 -16.74 16.32
N GLU A 205 4.06 -16.46 15.59
CA GLU A 205 3.76 -17.11 14.29
C GLU A 205 4.89 -16.95 13.25
N ARG A 206 5.71 -15.89 13.39
CA ARG A 206 6.84 -15.60 12.51
C ARG A 206 8.17 -16.13 13.05
N GLY A 207 8.15 -16.88 14.15
CA GLY A 207 9.36 -17.39 14.82
C GLY A 207 10.23 -16.29 15.41
N LEU A 208 9.66 -15.12 15.71
CA LEU A 208 10.36 -14.02 16.35
C LEU A 208 10.23 -14.14 17.86
N PHE A 209 11.28 -13.76 18.58
CA PHE A 209 11.27 -13.82 20.04
C PHE A 209 10.17 -12.91 20.62
N VAL A 210 9.31 -13.51 21.45
CA VAL A 210 8.30 -12.81 22.22
C VAL A 210 8.69 -12.91 23.70
N PRO A 211 8.97 -11.79 24.36
CA PRO A 211 9.24 -11.80 25.78
C PRO A 211 8.02 -12.33 26.57
N TRP A 212 8.30 -13.24 27.51
CA TRP A 212 7.40 -13.67 28.59
C TRP A 212 6.23 -14.53 28.10
N SER A 213 5.19 -13.92 27.53
CA SER A 213 4.04 -14.63 26.98
C SER A 213 3.36 -13.83 25.88
N ILE A 214 2.62 -14.52 25.02
CA ILE A 214 1.75 -13.91 24.01
C ILE A 214 0.52 -13.19 24.60
N ASN A 215 0.28 -13.37 25.89
CA ASN A 215 -0.89 -12.82 26.56
C ASN A 215 -0.67 -11.36 26.97
N CYS A 216 -1.76 -10.59 26.92
CA CYS A 216 -1.83 -9.25 27.46
C CYS A 216 -1.66 -9.29 28.98
N LEU A 217 -0.85 -8.37 29.52
CA LEU A 217 -0.56 -8.31 30.96
C LEU A 217 -1.80 -7.99 31.79
N LEU A 218 -2.72 -7.18 31.23
CA LEU A 218 -3.95 -6.70 31.90
C LEU A 218 -5.06 -7.74 31.85
N CYS A 219 -5.34 -8.29 30.66
CA CYS A 219 -6.52 -9.11 30.42
C CYS A 219 -6.23 -10.63 30.42
N LYS A 220 -4.96 -11.05 30.44
CA LYS A 220 -4.52 -12.45 30.38
C LYS A 220 -5.03 -13.25 29.16
N LYS A 221 -5.42 -12.55 28.08
CA LYS A 221 -5.81 -13.13 26.79
C LYS A 221 -4.73 -12.90 25.73
N PRO A 222 -4.67 -13.71 24.65
CA PRO A 222 -3.72 -13.48 23.56
C PRO A 222 -3.82 -12.04 23.01
N GLU A 223 -2.66 -11.39 22.88
CA GLU A 223 -2.58 -9.97 22.51
C GLU A 223 -2.73 -9.77 20.99
N THR A 224 -3.90 -10.10 20.45
CA THR A 224 -4.25 -9.93 19.03
C THR A 224 -4.53 -8.46 18.67
N ILE A 225 -4.69 -8.17 17.38
CA ILE A 225 -5.09 -6.82 16.90
C ILE A 225 -6.43 -6.42 17.51
N GLU A 226 -7.42 -7.31 17.43
CA GLU A 226 -8.75 -7.11 18.01
C GLU A 226 -8.66 -6.87 19.51
N HIS A 227 -7.86 -7.68 20.23
CA HIS A 227 -7.69 -7.49 21.65
C HIS A 227 -7.09 -6.11 21.98
N ILE A 228 -5.99 -5.72 21.35
CA ILE A 228 -5.30 -4.45 21.64
C ILE A 228 -6.20 -3.25 21.39
N PHE A 229 -6.97 -3.25 20.29
CA PHE A 229 -7.70 -2.07 19.83
C PHE A 229 -9.18 -2.06 20.20
N LEU A 230 -9.78 -3.18 20.60
CA LEU A 230 -11.20 -3.28 20.90
C LEU A 230 -11.45 -3.83 22.31
N ASP A 231 -10.90 -5.00 22.63
CA ASP A 231 -11.36 -5.77 23.81
C ASP A 231 -10.56 -5.47 25.09
N CYS A 232 -9.38 -4.88 24.97
CA CYS A 232 -8.55 -4.60 26.13
C CYS A 232 -9.09 -3.40 26.92
N TRP A 233 -8.97 -3.44 28.25
CA TRP A 233 -9.44 -2.38 29.14
C TRP A 233 -8.98 -0.97 28.71
N ASP A 234 -7.69 -0.80 28.38
CA ASP A 234 -7.18 0.51 27.92
C ASP A 234 -7.88 1.01 26.66
N ALA A 235 -8.26 0.10 25.75
CA ALA A 235 -8.98 0.45 24.53
C ALA A 235 -10.44 0.80 24.83
N VAL A 236 -11.12 -0.04 25.62
CA VAL A 236 -12.52 0.17 26.03
C VAL A 236 -12.68 1.53 26.71
N PHE A 237 -11.83 1.85 27.68
CA PHE A 237 -11.88 3.13 28.37
C PHE A 237 -11.61 4.30 27.43
N LEU A 238 -10.55 4.23 26.62
CA LEU A 238 -10.23 5.32 25.68
C LEU A 238 -11.39 5.58 24.71
N TRP A 239 -11.98 4.52 24.15
CA TRP A 239 -13.07 4.67 23.19
C TRP A 239 -14.35 5.21 23.81
N ASP A 240 -14.73 4.73 24.99
CA ASP A 240 -15.91 5.24 25.71
C ASP A 240 -15.77 6.74 26.00
N ILE A 241 -14.61 7.17 26.49
CA ILE A 241 -14.32 8.58 26.73
C ILE A 241 -14.40 9.38 25.42
N LEU A 242 -13.81 8.88 24.34
CA LEU A 242 -13.82 9.57 23.05
C LEU A 242 -15.23 9.68 22.46
N GLN A 243 -16.03 8.61 22.50
CA GLN A 243 -17.41 8.62 22.00
C GLN A 243 -18.28 9.61 22.78
N ARG A 244 -18.16 9.65 24.12
CA ARG A 244 -18.87 10.63 24.96
C ARG A 244 -18.41 12.06 24.69
N THR A 245 -17.11 12.28 24.53
CA THR A 245 -16.53 13.61 24.28
C THR A 245 -16.93 14.14 22.90
N LEU A 246 -16.91 13.28 21.89
CA LEU A 246 -17.26 13.63 20.51
C LEU A 246 -18.77 13.59 20.23
N LYS A 247 -19.56 13.02 21.16
CA LYS A 247 -20.99 12.72 20.98
C LYS A 247 -21.25 11.97 19.66
N LYS A 248 -20.36 11.04 19.31
CA LYS A 248 -20.39 10.31 18.04
C LYS A 248 -20.07 8.84 18.28
N ASP A 249 -20.88 7.98 17.67
CA ASP A 249 -20.62 6.55 17.66
C ASP A 249 -19.51 6.19 16.68
N LEU A 250 -18.45 5.57 17.22
CA LEU A 250 -17.32 5.10 16.44
C LEU A 250 -17.53 3.64 16.05
N PRO A 251 -17.15 3.22 14.83
CA PRO A 251 -17.29 1.84 14.39
C PRO A 251 -16.21 0.96 15.04
N LEU A 252 -16.40 0.56 16.29
CA LEU A 252 -15.48 -0.28 17.07
C LEU A 252 -15.63 -1.77 16.69
N THR A 253 -15.33 -2.09 15.43
CA THR A 253 -15.36 -3.46 14.90
C THR A 253 -14.03 -3.80 14.22
N PRO A 254 -13.72 -5.10 13.99
CA PRO A 254 -12.52 -5.50 13.24
C PRO A 254 -12.43 -4.84 11.85
N HIS A 255 -13.57 -4.59 11.21
CA HIS A 255 -13.67 -3.81 9.98
C HIS A 255 -13.39 -2.33 10.23
N GLY A 256 -14.06 -1.73 11.22
CA GLY A 256 -13.98 -0.29 11.49
C GLY A 256 -12.57 0.20 11.79
N ILE A 257 -11.79 -0.53 12.61
CA ILE A 257 -10.39 -0.17 12.92
C ILE A 257 -9.45 -0.27 11.70
N ARG A 258 -9.82 -1.05 10.67
CA ARG A 258 -8.99 -1.27 9.46
C ARG A 258 -9.40 -0.38 8.29
N PHE A 259 -10.66 0.05 8.21
CA PHE A 259 -11.21 0.78 7.06
C PHE A 259 -11.70 2.20 7.40
N LEU A 260 -11.82 2.53 8.69
CA LEU A 260 -12.28 3.84 9.18
C LEU A 260 -13.51 4.36 8.41
N PRO A 261 -14.63 3.60 8.35
CA PRO A 261 -15.80 3.93 7.54
C PRO A 261 -16.65 5.03 8.21
N LEU A 262 -16.00 6.14 8.57
CA LEU A 262 -16.62 7.29 9.22
C LEU A 262 -16.94 8.36 8.16
N VAL A 263 -18.11 8.99 8.33
CA VAL A 263 -18.51 10.16 7.56
C VAL A 263 -18.09 11.40 8.33
N ASN A 264 -17.41 12.34 7.65
CA ASN A 264 -16.96 13.59 8.24
C ASN A 264 -18.11 14.61 8.26
N GLU A 265 -19.09 14.35 9.12
CA GLU A 265 -20.24 15.23 9.36
C GLU A 265 -19.79 16.59 9.91
N GLY A 266 -20.35 17.68 9.38
CA GLY A 266 -19.96 19.05 9.76
C GLY A 266 -18.49 19.38 9.46
N GLY A 267 -17.85 18.65 8.55
CA GLY A 267 -16.43 18.83 8.22
C GLY A 267 -15.45 18.27 9.25
N VAL A 268 -15.94 17.72 10.38
CA VAL A 268 -15.11 17.15 11.45
C VAL A 268 -14.44 15.87 10.96
N PRO A 269 -13.10 15.75 11.01
CA PRO A 269 -12.40 14.57 10.51
C PRO A 269 -12.39 13.44 11.55
N TYR A 270 -13.52 12.75 11.73
CA TYR A 270 -13.62 11.66 12.71
C TYR A 270 -12.70 10.49 12.38
N ASP A 271 -12.45 10.22 11.09
CA ASP A 271 -11.50 9.19 10.65
C ASP A 271 -10.05 9.50 11.09
N LEU A 272 -9.66 10.78 11.07
CA LEU A 272 -8.40 11.25 11.61
C LEU A 272 -8.33 11.03 13.12
N LEU A 273 -9.37 11.44 13.87
CA LEU A 273 -9.40 11.29 15.33
C LEU A 273 -9.32 9.81 15.76
N MET A 274 -10.04 8.94 15.07
CA MET A 274 -9.97 7.50 15.30
C MET A 274 -8.57 6.95 15.00
N LEU A 275 -7.91 7.41 13.92
CA LEU A 275 -6.51 7.05 13.63
C LEU A 275 -5.56 7.50 14.75
N LEU A 276 -5.74 8.70 15.31
CA LEU A 276 -4.93 9.17 16.44
C LEU A 276 -5.11 8.27 17.66
N GLY A 277 -6.35 7.91 18.00
CA GLY A 277 -6.67 7.00 19.10
C GLY A 277 -6.02 5.62 18.93
N LEU A 278 -6.15 5.02 17.75
CA LEU A 278 -5.52 3.74 17.41
C LEU A 278 -4.00 3.81 17.56
N HIS A 279 -3.37 4.86 17.05
CA HIS A 279 -1.92 5.02 17.17
C HIS A 279 -1.48 5.19 18.63
N SER A 280 -2.25 5.91 19.45
CA SER A 280 -1.95 6.11 20.87
C SER A 280 -2.04 4.84 21.70
N LEU A 281 -3.04 4.00 21.45
CA LEU A 281 -3.13 2.64 22.03
C LEU A 281 -1.91 1.82 21.65
N TRP A 282 -1.55 1.84 20.37
CA TRP A 282 -0.38 1.10 19.87
C TRP A 282 0.94 1.58 20.49
N ARG A 283 1.11 2.90 20.65
CA ARG A 283 2.31 3.49 21.26
C ARG A 283 2.48 3.06 22.71
N THR A 284 1.40 3.09 23.47
CA THR A 284 1.39 2.64 24.87
C THR A 284 1.78 1.17 24.96
N ARG A 285 1.12 0.32 24.17
CA ARG A 285 1.40 -1.14 24.13
C ARG A 285 2.83 -1.44 23.74
N THR A 286 3.34 -0.78 22.69
CA THR A 286 4.72 -0.97 22.24
C THR A 286 5.71 -0.57 23.33
N GLY A 287 5.46 0.55 24.02
CA GLY A 287 6.31 1.00 25.12
C GLY A 287 6.34 0.01 26.29
N VAL A 288 5.18 -0.53 26.69
CA VAL A 288 5.10 -1.57 27.73
C VAL A 288 5.86 -2.83 27.29
N ASN A 289 5.63 -3.30 26.07
CA ASN A 289 6.26 -4.52 25.57
C ASN A 289 7.79 -4.38 25.40
N ASN A 290 8.28 -3.18 25.09
CA ASN A 290 9.71 -2.90 24.98
C ASN A 290 10.37 -2.54 26.31
N ALA A 291 9.61 -2.51 27.42
CA ALA A 291 10.07 -2.03 28.72
C ALA A 291 10.70 -0.62 28.65
N ASP A 292 10.09 0.28 27.87
CA ASP A 292 10.54 1.67 27.74
C ASP A 292 10.47 2.37 29.11
N ILE A 293 11.49 3.15 29.48
CA ILE A 293 11.59 3.82 30.79
C ILE A 293 10.45 4.83 31.02
N LYS A 294 9.89 5.41 29.94
CA LYS A 294 8.88 6.48 29.97
C LYS A 294 7.63 6.10 29.18
N VAL A 295 7.00 4.98 29.52
CA VAL A 295 5.68 4.64 28.97
C VAL A 295 4.64 5.62 29.52
N ARG A 296 3.88 6.23 28.61
CA ARG A 296 2.74 7.09 28.95
C ARG A 296 1.42 6.38 28.67
N PRO A 297 0.34 6.67 29.40
CA PRO A 297 -1.00 6.19 29.06
C PRO A 297 -1.42 6.62 27.66
N ALA A 298 -2.30 5.85 27.02
CA ALA A 298 -2.79 6.13 25.66
C ALA A 298 -3.42 7.52 25.54
N ARG A 299 -4.09 7.99 26.60
CA ARG A 299 -4.62 9.34 26.70
C ARG A 299 -3.56 10.41 26.46
N GLU A 300 -2.38 10.31 27.06
CA GLU A 300 -1.36 11.35 26.93
C GLU A 300 -0.77 11.40 25.51
N TYR A 301 -0.51 10.23 24.91
CA TYR A 301 -0.11 10.18 23.50
C TYR A 301 -1.20 10.74 22.57
N PHE A 302 -2.48 10.53 22.91
CA PHE A 302 -3.59 11.08 22.16
C PHE A 302 -3.64 12.61 22.28
N ILE A 303 -3.57 13.17 23.49
CA ILE A 303 -3.53 14.62 23.73
C ILE A 303 -2.36 15.26 22.98
N GLU A 304 -1.15 14.68 23.04
CA GLU A 304 0.01 15.20 22.31
C GLU A 304 -0.25 15.21 20.80
N SER A 305 -0.88 14.16 20.28
CA SER A 305 -1.19 14.03 18.85
C SER A 305 -2.27 15.02 18.41
N VAL A 306 -3.31 15.22 19.23
CA VAL A 306 -4.37 16.20 18.99
C VAL A 306 -3.80 17.62 19.05
N ALA A 307 -2.97 17.93 20.04
CA ALA A 307 -2.31 19.24 20.16
C ALA A 307 -1.49 19.56 18.91
N TYR A 308 -0.69 18.59 18.41
CA TYR A 308 0.03 18.75 17.16
C TYR A 308 -0.90 19.06 15.98
N ILE A 309 -1.98 18.29 15.82
CA ILE A 309 -2.94 18.49 14.73
C ILE A 309 -3.65 19.84 14.86
N ARG A 310 -4.00 20.26 16.07
CA ARG A 310 -4.59 21.56 16.35
C ARG A 310 -3.68 22.69 15.87
N GLU A 311 -2.40 22.67 16.22
CA GLU A 311 -1.47 23.70 15.77
C GLU A 311 -1.30 23.71 14.24
N VAL A 312 -1.34 22.54 13.58
CA VAL A 312 -1.32 22.45 12.11
C VAL A 312 -2.55 23.13 11.48
N TYR A 313 -3.74 22.94 12.04
CA TYR A 313 -4.96 23.57 11.52
C TYR A 313 -5.08 25.06 11.91
N ARG A 314 -4.56 25.48 13.07
CA ARG A 314 -4.48 26.89 13.47
C ARG A 314 -3.58 27.72 12.56
N ALA A 315 -2.55 27.09 11.99
CA ALA A 315 -1.63 27.75 11.07
C ALA A 315 -2.21 27.99 9.65
N LEU A 316 -3.42 27.49 9.35
CA LEU A 316 -4.09 27.77 8.09
C LEU A 316 -4.63 29.20 8.06
N SER A 317 -4.65 29.82 6.88
CA SER A 317 -5.21 31.17 6.69
C SER A 317 -6.67 31.27 7.12
N GLU A 318 -7.44 30.21 6.92
CA GLU A 318 -8.83 30.06 7.37
C GLU A 318 -8.92 28.78 8.21
N PRO A 319 -8.91 28.88 9.55
CA PRO A 319 -9.02 27.72 10.42
C PRO A 319 -10.45 27.15 10.36
N PRO A 320 -10.61 25.82 10.41
CA PRO A 320 -11.93 25.21 10.35
C PRO A 320 -12.75 25.45 11.63
N ASP A 321 -14.07 25.60 11.48
CA ASP A 321 -15.00 25.87 12.60
C ASP A 321 -14.95 24.80 13.71
N TRP A 322 -14.65 23.55 13.33
CA TRP A 322 -14.56 22.43 14.25
C TRP A 322 -13.27 22.39 15.09
N ILE A 323 -12.38 23.37 14.96
CA ILE A 323 -11.12 23.41 15.72
C ILE A 323 -11.34 23.43 17.24
N SER A 324 -12.47 23.99 17.68
CA SER A 324 -12.91 23.99 19.08
C SER A 324 -13.07 22.58 19.66
N ILE A 325 -13.40 21.59 18.83
CA ILE A 325 -13.44 20.18 19.23
C ILE A 325 -12.04 19.70 19.63
N LEU A 326 -11.01 20.11 18.89
CA LEU A 326 -9.62 19.76 19.24
C LEU A 326 -9.21 20.40 20.57
N ASP A 327 -9.68 21.62 20.86
CA ASP A 327 -9.44 22.25 22.16
C ASP A 327 -10.07 21.46 23.32
N GLY A 328 -11.31 20.99 23.14
CA GLY A 328 -11.94 20.08 24.11
C GLY A 328 -11.15 18.78 24.32
N LEU A 329 -10.62 18.20 23.23
CA LEU A 329 -9.85 16.96 23.27
C LEU A 329 -8.46 17.11 23.91
N VAL A 330 -7.82 18.28 23.81
CA VAL A 330 -6.56 18.56 24.53
C VAL A 330 -6.78 18.63 26.05
N CYS A 331 -7.99 19.04 26.47
CA CYS A 331 -8.39 19.17 27.87
C CYS A 331 -9.02 17.90 28.46
N LEU A 332 -8.93 16.74 27.79
CA LEU A 332 -9.42 15.47 28.35
C LEU A 332 -8.89 15.27 29.77
N LYS A 333 -9.74 15.03 30.77
CA LYS A 333 -9.29 14.85 32.18
C LYS A 333 -8.55 13.53 32.37
N SER A 334 -7.71 13.42 33.40
CA SER A 334 -7.14 12.12 33.82
C SER A 334 -8.25 11.24 34.40
N PHE A 335 -8.14 9.93 34.20
CA PHE A 335 -9.09 8.92 34.68
C PHE A 335 -8.36 7.91 35.55
#